data_AF-A0A7X8J9L1-F1
#
_entry.id   AF-A0A7X8J9L1-F1
#
_cell.length_a   1.000
_cell.length_b   1.000
_cell.length_c   1.000
_cell.angle_alpha   90.00
_cell.angle_beta   90.00
_cell.angle_gamma   90.00
#
_symmetry.space_group_name_H-M   'P 1'
#
loop_
_entity.id
_entity.type
_entity.pdbx_description
1 polymer ?
#
loop_
_entity_poly.entity_id
_entity_poly.type
_entity_poly.pdbx_seq_one_letter_code
_entity_poly.pdbx_strand_id
1 'polypeptide(L)'
;MNKVLIGGRALVALGSARNTLDIDYLVDDKSTSEMFIRKNGEDYCNANGSKFFKEIYDIEKDRQIASAQSLLELKAYGWVQHSLNGNWKKVTDYEYDIKFLVQNHNVRKLDIVQKYLSKSEFEEVTKFINNIKI
;
A
#
# COMPACT_ATOMS: atom_id res chain seq x y z
N MET A 1 -5.04 18.88 7.76
CA MET A 1 -4.55 17.49 7.66
C MET A 1 -4.22 17.25 6.20
N ASN A 2 -2.95 17.04 5.84
CA ASN A 2 -2.63 16.68 4.46
C ASN A 2 -3.06 15.23 4.20
N LYS A 3 -3.56 14.96 3.00
CA LYS A 3 -3.98 13.62 2.58
C LYS A 3 -3.14 13.21 1.38
N VAL A 4 -2.51 12.04 1.47
CA VAL A 4 -1.76 11.46 0.34
C VAL A 4 -2.63 10.39 -0.29
N LEU A 5 -2.96 10.52 -1.57
CA LEU A 5 -3.72 9.51 -2.30
C LEU A 5 -2.89 8.23 -2.42
N ILE A 6 -3.47 7.12 -1.97
CA ILE A 6 -2.89 5.78 -2.03
C ILE A 6 -3.86 4.80 -2.71
N GLY A 7 -3.61 3.50 -2.55
CA GLY A 7 -4.53 2.47 -3.02
C GLY A 7 -4.63 2.40 -4.53
N GLY A 8 -5.77 1.93 -5.03
CA GLY A 8 -5.93 1.76 -6.47
C GLY A 8 -6.09 3.03 -7.25
N ARG A 9 -6.70 4.05 -6.66
CA ARG A 9 -6.88 5.32 -7.35
C ARG A 9 -5.54 6.02 -7.59
N ALA A 10 -4.60 5.89 -6.65
CA ALA A 10 -3.22 6.30 -6.87
C ALA A 10 -2.57 5.51 -8.03
N LEU A 11 -2.78 4.19 -8.11
CA LEU A 11 -2.25 3.38 -9.22
C LEU A 11 -2.85 3.77 -10.57
N VAL A 12 -4.15 4.08 -10.63
CA VAL A 12 -4.80 4.60 -11.85
C VAL A 12 -4.16 5.92 -12.28
N ALA A 13 -3.89 6.82 -11.32
CA ALA A 13 -3.20 8.08 -11.61
C ALA A 13 -1.76 7.87 -12.13
N LEU A 14 -1.12 6.74 -11.80
CA LEU A 14 0.17 6.33 -12.33
C LEU A 14 0.08 5.58 -13.68
N GLY A 15 -1.12 5.36 -14.22
CA GLY A 15 -1.34 4.72 -15.52
C GLY A 15 -1.76 3.24 -15.45
N SER A 16 -2.14 2.74 -14.27
CA SER A 16 -2.70 1.39 -14.14
C SER A 16 -4.06 1.28 -14.84
N ALA A 17 -4.34 0.13 -15.46
CA ALA A 17 -5.64 -0.18 -16.06
C ALA A 17 -6.70 -0.64 -15.04
N ARG A 18 -6.42 -0.50 -13.74
CA ARG A 18 -7.36 -0.85 -12.67
C ARG A 18 -8.65 -0.03 -12.80
N ASN A 19 -9.81 -0.68 -12.72
CA ASN A 19 -11.09 0.03 -12.62
C ASN A 19 -11.56 0.02 -11.16
N THR A 20 -11.63 1.19 -10.53
CA THR A 20 -12.06 1.32 -9.13
C THR A 20 -12.64 2.68 -8.84
N LEU A 21 -13.67 2.69 -8.00
CA LEU A 21 -14.20 3.92 -7.44
C LEU A 21 -13.68 4.20 -6.03
N ASP A 22 -13.14 3.19 -5.35
CA ASP A 22 -12.59 3.27 -4.00
C ASP A 22 -11.47 4.31 -3.93
N ILE A 23 -11.53 5.15 -2.90
CA ILE A 23 -10.54 6.20 -2.65
C ILE A 23 -9.91 5.93 -1.30
N ASP A 24 -8.61 5.68 -1.32
CA ASP A 24 -7.80 5.39 -0.15
C ASP A 24 -6.83 6.56 0.09
N TYR A 25 -6.75 7.07 1.32
CA TYR A 25 -5.77 8.09 1.70
C TYR A 25 -4.87 7.64 2.83
N LEU A 26 -3.62 8.08 2.80
CA LEU A 26 -2.71 8.08 3.94
C LEU A 26 -2.79 9.43 4.64
N VAL A 27 -3.03 9.44 5.95
CA VAL A 27 -3.22 10.65 6.77
C VAL A 27 -2.50 10.50 8.09
N ASP A 28 -2.24 11.62 8.78
CA ASP A 28 -1.75 11.62 10.16
C ASP A 28 -2.76 12.32 11.08
N ASP A 29 -3.87 11.63 11.36
CA ASP A 29 -4.94 12.15 12.19
C ASP A 29 -4.60 11.95 13.68
N LYS A 30 -4.16 13.02 14.33
CA LYS A 30 -3.79 13.04 15.76
C LYS A 30 -4.98 12.95 16.71
N SER A 31 -6.21 13.08 16.22
CA SER A 31 -7.42 13.00 17.07
C SER A 31 -7.80 11.57 17.44
N THR A 32 -7.24 10.57 16.77
CA THR A 32 -7.52 9.14 17.01
C THR A 32 -6.27 8.28 16.83
N SER A 33 -6.22 7.15 17.53
CA SER A 33 -5.20 6.11 17.34
C SER A 33 -5.69 4.94 16.49
N GLU A 34 -6.90 5.02 15.92
CA GLU A 34 -7.40 4.01 15.00
C GLU A 34 -6.52 3.96 13.75
N MET A 35 -6.07 2.76 13.38
CA MET A 35 -5.21 2.51 12.21
C MET A 35 -5.96 2.69 10.89
N PHE A 36 -7.23 2.26 10.85
CA PHE A 36 -8.09 2.36 9.68
C PHE A 36 -9.35 3.14 10.04
N ILE A 37 -9.60 4.22 9.31
CA ILE A 37 -10.76 5.09 9.51
C ILE A 37 -11.56 5.07 8.22
N ARG A 38 -12.90 5.01 8.32
CA ARG A 38 -13.79 5.10 7.16
C ARG A 38 -14.76 6.26 7.31
N LYS A 39 -14.80 7.17 6.35
CA LYS A 39 -15.66 8.35 6.41
C LYS A 39 -16.08 8.81 5.01
N ASN A 40 -17.38 9.05 4.83
CA ASN A 40 -17.95 9.59 3.59
C ASN A 40 -17.58 8.81 2.31
N GLY A 41 -17.44 7.48 2.42
CA GLY A 41 -17.06 6.64 1.28
C GLY A 41 -15.55 6.64 0.96
N GLU A 42 -14.72 7.32 1.76
CA GLU A 42 -13.26 7.28 1.70
C GLU A 42 -12.72 6.39 2.82
N ASP A 43 -11.68 5.63 2.51
CA ASP A 43 -10.92 4.82 3.46
C ASP A 43 -9.58 5.50 3.77
N TYR A 44 -9.19 5.51 5.03
CA TYR A 44 -8.00 6.21 5.51
C TYR A 44 -7.09 5.26 6.27
N CYS A 45 -5.84 5.17 5.84
CA CYS A 45 -4.74 4.59 6.59
C CYS A 45 -4.12 5.68 7.46
N ASN A 46 -4.25 5.55 8.78
CA ASN A 46 -3.81 6.58 9.72
C ASN A 46 -2.40 6.28 10.26
N ALA A 47 -1.47 7.17 9.95
CA ALA A 47 -0.11 7.19 10.45
C ALA A 47 -0.04 7.32 11.99
N ASN A 48 -1.02 7.96 12.63
CA ASN A 48 -1.05 8.04 14.09
C ASN A 48 -1.38 6.68 14.75
N GLY A 49 -2.10 5.80 14.04
CA GLY A 49 -2.49 4.47 14.52
C GLY A 49 -1.54 3.35 14.13
N SER A 50 -0.52 3.60 13.29
CA SER A 50 0.41 2.56 12.82
C SER A 50 1.80 3.12 12.53
N LYS A 51 2.82 2.51 13.14
CA LYS A 51 4.24 2.83 12.87
C LYS A 51 4.61 2.61 11.40
N PHE A 52 4.08 1.57 10.78
CA PHE A 52 4.26 1.29 9.35
C PHE A 52 3.73 2.44 8.48
N PHE A 53 2.48 2.84 8.71
CA PHE A 53 1.89 3.97 8.00
C PHE A 53 2.58 5.29 8.31
N LYS A 54 3.11 5.45 9.52
CA LYS A 54 3.87 6.63 9.91
C LYS A 54 5.16 6.80 9.11
N GLU A 55 5.94 5.74 8.95
CA GLU A 55 7.17 5.81 8.15
C GLU A 55 6.88 6.20 6.70
N ILE A 56 5.86 5.59 6.09
CA ILE A 56 5.45 5.93 4.73
C ILE A 56 4.93 7.37 4.66
N TYR A 57 4.09 7.78 5.61
CA TYR A 57 3.54 9.13 5.64
C TYR A 57 4.64 10.17 5.77
N ASP A 58 5.63 9.97 6.64
CA ASP A 58 6.69 10.96 6.84
C ASP A 58 7.53 11.20 5.57
N ILE A 59 7.63 10.20 4.69
CA ILE A 59 8.28 10.32 3.36
C ILE A 59 7.36 11.00 2.34
N GLU A 60 6.05 10.75 2.41
CA GLU A 60 5.09 11.15 1.38
C GLU A 60 4.25 12.39 1.74
N LYS A 61 4.35 12.91 2.98
CA LYS A 61 3.46 13.94 3.56
C LYS A 61 3.39 15.27 2.81
N ASP A 62 4.28 15.52 1.87
CA ASP A 62 4.29 16.74 1.04
C ASP A 62 3.82 16.46 -0.41
N ARG A 63 3.35 15.23 -0.69
CA ARG A 63 2.83 14.80 -1.99
C ARG A 63 1.32 14.68 -1.97
N GLN A 64 0.72 14.84 -3.15
CA GLN A 64 -0.72 14.59 -3.34
C GLN A 64 -1.01 13.11 -3.63
N ILE A 65 -0.08 12.41 -4.26
CA ILE A 65 -0.17 10.99 -4.62
C ILE A 65 1.12 10.33 -4.16
N ALA A 66 1.00 9.17 -3.49
CA ALA A 66 2.16 8.43 -3.03
C ALA A 66 3.04 7.97 -4.19
N SER A 67 4.35 7.94 -3.98
CA SER A 67 5.30 7.40 -4.94
C SER A 67 5.06 5.92 -5.24
N ALA A 68 5.49 5.44 -6.41
CA ALA A 68 5.41 4.03 -6.77
C ALA A 68 6.10 3.10 -5.75
N GLN A 69 7.21 3.56 -5.15
CA GLN A 69 7.92 2.82 -4.12
C GLN A 69 7.05 2.66 -2.87
N SER A 70 6.46 3.75 -2.36
CA SER A 70 5.57 3.71 -1.19
C SER A 70 4.28 2.92 -1.46
N LEU A 71 3.75 2.97 -2.68
CA LEU A 71 2.63 2.12 -3.08
C LEU A 71 3.03 0.64 -3.08
N LEU A 72 4.25 0.29 -3.51
CA LEU A 72 4.73 -1.09 -3.44
C LEU A 72 4.79 -1.59 -2.00
N GLU A 73 5.33 -0.78 -1.08
CA GLU A 73 5.39 -1.09 0.36
C GLU A 73 3.98 -1.35 0.94
N LEU A 74 3.03 -0.45 0.66
CA LEU A 74 1.63 -0.57 1.10
C LEU A 74 0.96 -1.82 0.50
N LYS A 75 1.22 -2.12 -0.77
CA LYS A 75 0.65 -3.29 -1.43
C LYS A 75 1.26 -4.60 -0.92
N ALA A 76 2.56 -4.65 -0.69
CA ALA A 76 3.20 -5.80 -0.05
C ALA A 76 2.60 -6.09 1.33
N TYR A 77 2.42 -5.05 2.15
CA TYR A 77 1.78 -5.19 3.46
C TYR A 77 0.35 -5.70 3.35
N GLY A 78 -0.48 -5.04 2.54
CA GLY A 78 -1.89 -5.43 2.37
C GLY A 78 -2.07 -6.81 1.75
N TRP A 79 -1.18 -7.23 0.84
CA TRP A 79 -1.18 -8.58 0.28
C TRP A 79 -1.02 -9.62 1.38
N VAL A 80 -0.04 -9.48 2.28
CA VAL A 80 0.16 -10.38 3.42
C VAL A 80 -1.07 -10.37 4.34
N GLN A 81 -1.55 -9.20 4.74
CA GLN A 81 -2.70 -9.09 5.65
C GLN A 81 -3.96 -9.74 5.07
N HIS A 82 -4.21 -9.60 3.76
CA HIS A 82 -5.36 -10.23 3.12
C HIS A 82 -5.17 -11.74 2.92
N SER A 83 -3.95 -12.22 2.70
CA SER A 83 -3.63 -13.65 2.66
C SER A 83 -3.92 -14.32 4.00
N LEU A 84 -3.46 -13.72 5.11
CA LEU A 84 -3.71 -14.25 6.46
C LEU A 84 -5.20 -14.28 6.82
N ASN A 85 -5.96 -13.29 6.35
CA ASN A 85 -7.40 -13.20 6.57
C ASN A 85 -8.24 -14.05 5.58
N GLY A 86 -7.59 -14.78 4.66
CA GLY A 86 -8.27 -15.61 3.66
C GLY A 86 -9.07 -14.83 2.60
N ASN A 87 -8.80 -13.53 2.43
CA ASN A 87 -9.48 -12.69 1.45
C ASN A 87 -8.79 -12.77 0.08
N TRP A 88 -8.87 -13.94 -0.56
CA TRP A 88 -8.15 -14.25 -1.80
C TRP A 88 -8.52 -13.36 -2.99
N LYS A 89 -9.74 -12.81 -2.99
CA LYS A 89 -10.15 -11.79 -3.98
C LYS A 89 -9.27 -10.55 -3.87
N LYS A 90 -9.10 -10.00 -2.66
CA LYS A 90 -8.20 -8.87 -2.43
C LYS A 90 -6.74 -9.26 -2.68
N VAL A 91 -6.30 -10.45 -2.28
CA VAL A 91 -4.94 -10.93 -2.59
C VAL A 91 -4.65 -10.83 -4.09
N THR A 92 -5.59 -11.29 -4.94
CA THR A 92 -5.47 -11.21 -6.40
C THR A 92 -5.38 -9.75 -6.91
N ASP A 93 -6.20 -8.85 -6.37
CA ASP A 93 -6.13 -7.42 -6.72
C ASP A 93 -4.75 -6.83 -6.38
N TYR A 94 -4.21 -7.20 -5.21
CA TYR A 94 -2.89 -6.74 -4.77
C TYR A 94 -1.76 -7.35 -5.59
N GLU A 95 -1.87 -8.60 -6.04
CA GLU A 95 -0.90 -9.20 -6.96
C GLU A 95 -0.85 -8.47 -8.30
N TYR A 96 -2.00 -8.07 -8.84
CA TYR A 96 -2.08 -7.25 -10.05
C TYR A 96 -1.40 -5.89 -9.83
N ASP A 97 -1.75 -5.22 -8.73
CA ASP A 97 -1.19 -3.92 -8.35
C ASP A 97 0.35 -3.97 -8.20
N ILE A 98 0.88 -5.01 -7.56
CA ILE A 98 2.33 -5.23 -7.41
C ILE A 98 3.00 -5.50 -8.77
N LYS A 99 2.41 -6.34 -9.63
CA LYS A 99 2.94 -6.59 -10.98
C LYS A 99 3.06 -5.31 -11.78
N PHE A 100 2.00 -4.48 -11.78
CA PHE A 100 2.03 -3.18 -12.43
C PHE A 100 3.17 -2.29 -11.90
N LEU A 101 3.31 -2.16 -10.58
CA LEU A 101 4.38 -1.35 -9.99
C LEU A 101 5.78 -1.85 -10.39
N VAL A 102 5.99 -3.16 -10.36
CA VAL A 102 7.28 -3.76 -10.71
C VAL A 102 7.59 -3.60 -12.20
N GLN A 103 6.63 -3.84 -13.07
CA GLN A 103 6.83 -3.86 -14.53
C GLN A 103 6.89 -2.45 -15.12
N ASN A 104 6.03 -1.53 -14.66
CA ASN A 104 5.88 -0.21 -15.25
C ASN A 104 6.71 0.86 -14.53
N HIS A 105 7.03 0.68 -13.25
CA HIS A 105 7.78 1.66 -12.46
C HIS A 105 9.14 1.15 -11.97
N ASN A 106 9.50 -0.11 -12.27
CA ASN A 106 10.78 -0.72 -11.93
C ASN A 106 11.13 -0.63 -10.42
N VAL A 107 10.11 -0.67 -9.56
CA VAL A 107 10.28 -0.73 -8.09
C VAL A 107 10.19 -2.19 -7.63
N ARG A 108 11.12 -2.62 -6.77
CA ARG A 108 11.19 -4.01 -6.27
C ARG A 108 11.63 -4.14 -4.82
N LYS A 109 12.35 -3.14 -4.31
CA LYS A 109 12.86 -3.17 -2.94
C LYS A 109 11.72 -2.97 -1.96
N LEU A 110 11.84 -3.61 -0.81
CA LEU A 110 10.88 -3.54 0.30
C LEU A 110 11.65 -3.14 1.55
N ASP A 111 11.98 -1.86 1.66
CA ASP A 111 12.86 -1.33 2.70
C ASP A 111 12.10 -1.04 4.00
N ILE A 112 10.82 -0.66 3.89
CA ILE A 112 9.99 -0.29 5.04
C ILE A 112 9.21 -1.49 5.57
N VAL A 113 8.44 -2.15 4.71
CA VAL A 113 7.51 -3.22 5.11
C VAL A 113 8.21 -4.42 5.76
N GLN A 114 9.47 -4.68 5.41
CA GLN A 114 10.27 -5.75 6.02
C GLN A 114 10.40 -5.63 7.55
N LYS A 115 10.32 -4.41 8.10
CA LYS A 115 10.40 -4.16 9.54
C LYS A 115 9.11 -4.56 10.28
N TYR A 116 8.02 -4.74 9.54
CA TYR A 116 6.66 -4.87 10.04
C TYR A 116 6.01 -6.22 9.70
N LEU A 117 6.73 -7.07 8.97
CA LEU A 117 6.34 -8.43 8.66
C LEU A 117 7.24 -9.40 9.44
N SER A 118 6.71 -10.58 9.77
CA SER A 118 7.54 -11.70 10.19
C SER A 118 8.46 -12.13 9.05
N LYS A 119 9.54 -12.85 9.39
CA LYS A 119 10.51 -13.33 8.41
C LYS A 119 9.84 -14.17 7.30
N SER A 120 8.93 -15.08 7.65
CA SER A 120 8.23 -15.93 6.68
C SER A 120 7.32 -15.13 5.76
N GLU A 121 6.54 -14.20 6.31
CA GLU A 121 5.66 -13.32 5.51
C GLU A 121 6.48 -12.45 4.53
N PHE A 122 7.61 -11.93 5.00
CA PHE A 122 8.50 -11.13 4.16
C PHE A 122 9.15 -11.95 3.04
N GLU A 123 9.58 -13.18 3.34
CA GLU A 123 10.14 -14.11 2.34
C GLU A 123 9.11 -14.46 1.25
N GLU A 124 7.84 -14.67 1.62
CA GLU A 124 6.77 -14.96 0.66
C GLU A 124 6.54 -13.80 -0.32
N VAL A 125 6.34 -12.59 0.19
CA VAL A 125 6.11 -11.42 -0.68
C VAL A 125 7.33 -11.09 -1.54
N THR A 126 8.53 -11.24 -0.99
CA THR A 126 9.79 -11.03 -1.73
C THR A 126 9.95 -12.07 -2.84
N LYS A 127 9.65 -13.34 -2.57
CA LYS A 127 9.67 -14.41 -3.58
C LYS A 127 8.68 -14.12 -4.70
N PHE A 128 7.47 -13.63 -4.37
CA PHE A 128 6.50 -13.22 -5.36
C PHE A 128 7.03 -12.09 -6.25
N ILE A 129 7.52 -10.99 -5.67
CA ILE A 129 8.07 -9.85 -6.41
C ILE A 129 9.24 -10.26 -7.33
N ASN A 130 10.15 -11.09 -6.83
CA ASN A 130 11.32 -11.54 -7.58
C ASN A 130 10.95 -12.41 -8.80
N ASN A 131 9.80 -13.09 -8.77
CA ASN A 131 9.32 -13.91 -9.89
C ASN A 131 8.62 -13.10 -11.00
N ILE A 132 8.36 -11.81 -10.78
CA ILE A 132 7.73 -10.94 -11.78
C ILE A 132 8.77 -10.58 -12.84
N LYS A 133 8.46 -10.88 -14.11
CA LYS A 133 9.29 -10.53 -15.27
C LYS A 133 9.05 -9.08 -15.68
N ILE A 134 10.12 -8.38 -16.08
CA ILE A 134 10.08 -7.03 -16.68
C ILE A 134 9.75 -7.17 -18.16
#